data_AF-A0A098EPY4-F1
#
_entry.id   AF-A0A098EPY4-F1
#
_cell.length_a   1.000
_cell.length_b   1.000
_cell.length_c   1.000
_cell.angle_alpha   90.00
_cell.angle_beta   90.00
_cell.angle_gamma   90.00
#
_symmetry.space_group_name_H-M   'P 1'
#
loop_
_entity.id
_entity.type
_entity.pdbx_description
1 polymer ?
#
loop_
_entity_poly.entity_id
_entity_poly.type
_entity_poly.pdbx_seq_one_letter_code
_entity_poly.pdbx_strand_id
1 'polypeptide(L)'
;MDNQHENLQELLELTEAILAKAKTIGSKMDDNQTEDLVEVQILFDRRQEVIDRMEASKNGAEFNWSAEGKEMVKSLQTAELELNPLMNSLHQAFTNQMNRINQTKQMSKKYRGAYQSTPADGTFLDIRK
;
A
#
# COMPACT_ATOMS: atom_id res chain seq x y z
N MET A 1 19.30 -0.94 -29.61
CA MET A 1 19.34 -0.12 -28.39
C MET A 1 19.54 -1.10 -27.24
N ASP A 2 20.40 -0.79 -26.27
CA ASP A 2 20.75 -1.74 -25.21
C ASP A 2 19.53 -2.04 -24.33
N ASN A 3 19.16 -3.32 -24.20
CA ASN A 3 18.06 -3.80 -23.36
C ASN A 3 18.15 -3.24 -21.92
N GLN A 4 19.37 -2.99 -21.42
CA GLN A 4 19.58 -2.36 -20.10
C GLN A 4 19.09 -0.90 -20.03
N HIS A 5 19.27 -0.14 -21.11
CA HIS A 5 18.85 1.25 -21.15
C HIS A 5 17.32 1.36 -21.27
N GLU A 6 16.71 0.51 -22.09
CA GLU A 6 15.25 0.42 -22.21
C GLU A 6 14.59 0.03 -20.87
N ASN A 7 15.13 -0.98 -20.18
CA ASN A 7 14.62 -1.35 -18.85
C ASN A 7 14.83 -0.23 -17.81
N LEU A 8 15.95 0.49 -17.85
CA LEU A 8 16.18 1.63 -16.94
C LEU A 8 15.21 2.78 -17.20
N GLN A 9 14.91 3.07 -18.46
CA GLN A 9 13.93 4.07 -18.84
C GLN A 9 12.53 3.65 -18.37
N GLU A 10 12.10 2.42 -18.65
CA GLU A 10 10.82 1.89 -18.20
C GLU A 10 10.70 1.92 -16.67
N LEU A 11 11.78 1.59 -15.95
CA LEU A 11 11.84 1.65 -14.50
C LEU A 11 11.63 3.08 -13.98
N LEU A 12 12.27 4.06 -14.60
CA LEU A 12 12.10 5.47 -14.26
C LEU A 12 10.67 5.94 -14.52
N GLU A 13 10.11 5.64 -15.68
CA GLU A 13 8.74 6.01 -16.05
C GLU A 13 7.71 5.42 -15.08
N LEU A 14 7.89 4.15 -14.68
CA LEU A 14 7.03 3.50 -13.69
C LEU A 14 7.17 4.13 -12.30
N THR A 15 8.40 4.43 -11.84
CA THR A 15 8.60 5.11 -10.55
C THR A 15 7.97 6.50 -10.55
N GLU A 16 8.08 7.27 -11.63
CA GLU A 16 7.44 8.58 -11.77
C GLU A 16 5.91 8.49 -11.81
N ALA A 17 5.36 7.48 -12.50
CA ALA A 17 3.92 7.23 -12.54
C ALA A 17 3.37 6.86 -11.15
N ILE A 18 4.07 5.99 -10.42
CA ILE A 18 3.73 5.64 -9.04
C ILE A 18 3.80 6.90 -8.17
N LEU A 19 4.84 7.72 -8.30
CA LEU A 19 4.98 8.95 -7.52
C LEU A 19 3.82 9.92 -7.79
N ALA A 20 3.44 10.10 -9.05
CA ALA A 20 2.32 10.96 -9.44
C ALA A 20 1.02 10.47 -8.82
N LYS A 21 0.74 9.16 -8.88
CA LYS A 21 -0.45 8.55 -8.28
C LYS A 21 -0.41 8.56 -6.75
N ALA A 22 0.74 8.30 -6.15
CA ALA A 22 0.92 8.36 -4.70
C ALA A 22 0.63 9.77 -4.14
N LYS A 23 0.94 10.82 -4.90
CA LYS A 23 0.62 12.21 -4.54
C LYS A 23 -0.89 12.52 -4.59
N THR A 24 -1.69 11.73 -5.30
CA THR A 24 -3.15 11.90 -5.35
C THR A 24 -3.89 11.07 -4.30
N ILE A 25 -3.26 10.05 -3.74
CA ILE A 25 -3.85 9.21 -2.70
C ILE A 25 -3.95 10.01 -1.39
N GLY A 26 -5.18 10.21 -0.92
CA GLY A 26 -5.50 10.81 0.35
C GLY A 26 -4.97 10.01 1.53
N SER A 27 -4.65 10.73 2.61
CA SER A 27 -4.12 10.17 3.86
C SER A 27 -5.09 9.24 4.61
N LYS A 28 -6.36 9.15 4.20
CA LYS A 28 -7.35 8.22 4.76
C LYS A 28 -7.92 7.39 3.61
N MET A 29 -8.13 6.10 3.83
CA MET A 29 -8.75 5.19 2.85
C MET A 29 -10.13 5.65 2.40
N ASP A 30 -10.93 6.27 3.28
CA ASP A 30 -12.27 6.78 2.95
C ASP A 30 -12.21 7.96 1.95
N ASP A 31 -11.04 8.59 1.83
CA ASP A 31 -10.80 9.68 0.88
C ASP A 31 -10.39 9.16 -0.51
N ASN A 32 -10.18 7.85 -0.67
CA ASN A 32 -9.63 7.22 -1.87
C ASN A 32 -10.65 6.31 -2.55
N GLN A 33 -10.65 6.28 -3.88
CA GLN A 33 -11.39 5.27 -4.63
C GLN A 33 -10.62 3.94 -4.59
N THR A 34 -11.34 2.82 -4.61
CA THR A 34 -10.69 1.49 -4.60
C THR A 34 -9.87 1.29 -5.86
N GLU A 35 -10.34 1.85 -6.96
CA GLU A 35 -9.73 1.86 -8.28
C GLU A 35 -8.33 2.52 -8.25
N ASP A 36 -8.17 3.64 -7.52
CA ASP A 36 -6.90 4.35 -7.40
C ASP A 36 -5.82 3.48 -6.72
N LEU A 37 -6.23 2.73 -5.70
CA LEU A 37 -5.34 1.82 -4.96
C LEU A 37 -4.95 0.60 -5.81
N VAL A 38 -5.89 0.07 -6.59
CA VAL A 38 -5.64 -1.03 -7.52
C VAL A 38 -4.69 -0.60 -8.63
N GLU A 39 -4.88 0.59 -9.18
CA GLU A 39 -3.99 1.14 -10.22
C GLU A 39 -2.56 1.29 -9.72
N VAL A 40 -2.37 1.81 -8.50
CA VAL A 40 -1.05 1.93 -7.86
C VAL A 40 -0.41 0.56 -7.65
N GLN A 41 -1.18 -0.44 -7.22
CA GLN A 41 -0.67 -1.81 -7.08
C GLN A 41 -0.18 -2.38 -8.41
N ILE A 42 -0.96 -2.21 -9.48
CA ILE A 42 -0.57 -2.68 -10.83
C ILE A 42 0.73 -2.02 -11.29
N LEU A 43 0.93 -0.73 -11.01
CA LEU A 43 2.17 -0.04 -11.33
C LEU A 43 3.36 -0.59 -10.55
N PHE A 44 3.18 -0.92 -9.26
CA PHE A 44 4.21 -1.58 -8.45
C PHE A 44 4.57 -2.97 -8.97
N ASP A 45 3.57 -3.77 -9.34
CA ASP A 45 3.79 -5.12 -9.86
C ASP A 45 4.62 -5.06 -11.16
N ARG A 46 4.26 -4.16 -12.09
CA ARG A 46 5.03 -3.91 -13.32
C ARG A 46 6.45 -3.43 -13.04
N ARG A 47 6.62 -2.53 -12.07
CA ARG A 47 7.94 -2.05 -11.66
C ARG A 47 8.81 -3.20 -11.16
N GLN A 48 8.23 -4.13 -10.39
CA GLN A 48 8.94 -5.31 -9.92
C GLN A 48 9.34 -6.25 -11.07
N GLU A 49 8.46 -6.46 -12.06
CA GLU A 49 8.80 -7.26 -13.24
C GLU A 49 10.01 -6.68 -13.99
N VAL A 50 10.11 -5.36 -14.14
CA VAL A 50 11.27 -4.70 -14.78
C VAL A 50 12.54 -4.94 -13.95
N ILE A 51 12.48 -4.81 -12.62
CA ILE A 51 13.62 -5.08 -11.74
C ILE A 51 14.08 -6.52 -11.90
N ASP A 52 13.16 -7.48 -11.89
CA ASP A 52 13.47 -8.89 -12.06
C ASP A 52 14.14 -9.16 -13.44
N ARG A 53 13.67 -8.51 -14.51
CA ARG A 53 14.33 -8.55 -15.84
C ARG A 53 15.75 -7.98 -15.80
N MET A 54 15.96 -6.86 -15.12
CA MET A 54 17.28 -6.23 -14.97
C MET A 54 18.23 -7.08 -14.13
N GLU A 55 17.74 -7.74 -13.09
CA GLU A 55 18.54 -8.66 -12.26
C GLU A 55 18.91 -9.92 -13.03
N ALA A 56 17.97 -10.53 -13.75
CA ALA A 56 18.20 -11.72 -14.56
C ALA A 56 19.21 -11.50 -15.70
N SER A 57 19.35 -10.25 -16.16
CA SER A 57 20.27 -9.87 -17.25
C SER A 57 21.65 -9.41 -16.77
N LYS A 58 21.91 -9.35 -15.45
CA LYS A 58 23.25 -9.10 -14.89
C LYS A 58 24.16 -10.32 -15.10
N ASN A 59 24.85 -10.36 -16.23
CA ASN A 59 25.83 -11.41 -16.57
C ASN A 59 27.22 -11.21 -15.93
N GLY A 60 27.30 -10.67 -14.71
CA GLY A 60 28.57 -10.53 -13.96
C GLY A 60 29.62 -9.57 -14.55
N ALA A 61 29.41 -9.04 -15.75
CA ALA A 61 30.24 -8.00 -16.34
C ALA A 61 29.90 -6.64 -15.73
N GLU A 62 30.93 -5.84 -15.45
CA GLU A 62 30.79 -4.49 -14.93
C GLU A 62 30.12 -3.60 -15.99
N PHE A 63 28.80 -3.45 -15.89
CA PHE A 63 28.03 -2.63 -16.82
C PHE A 63 28.23 -1.15 -16.48
N ASN A 64 28.90 -0.42 -17.36
CA ASN A 64 29.15 1.01 -17.17
C ASN A 64 28.10 1.83 -17.92
N TRP A 65 27.26 2.55 -17.17
CA TRP A 65 26.23 3.40 -17.73
C TRP A 65 26.82 4.53 -18.60
N SER A 66 26.15 4.82 -19.71
CA SER A 66 26.37 6.04 -20.48
C SER A 66 26.08 7.29 -19.62
N ALA A 67 26.50 8.47 -20.09
CA ALA A 67 26.19 9.73 -19.40
C ALA A 67 24.68 9.92 -19.20
N GLU A 68 23.89 9.58 -20.23
CA GLU A 68 22.43 9.59 -20.18
C GLU A 68 21.88 8.59 -19.16
N GLY A 69 22.38 7.34 -19.16
CA GLY A 69 21.98 6.34 -18.16
C GLY A 69 22.29 6.76 -16.73
N LYS A 70 23.41 7.47 -16.50
CA LYS A 70 23.75 8.01 -15.18
C LYS A 70 22.77 9.09 -14.74
N GLU A 71 22.33 9.97 -15.64
CA GLU A 71 21.28 10.95 -15.33
C GLU A 71 19.95 10.26 -15.04
N MET A 72 19.56 9.23 -15.81
CA MET A 72 18.35 8.44 -15.52
C MET A 72 18.42 7.77 -14.14
N VAL A 73 19.56 7.18 -13.76
CA VAL A 73 19.75 6.60 -12.41
C VAL A 73 19.61 7.68 -11.33
N LYS A 74 20.13 8.89 -11.57
CA LYS A 74 20.01 10.00 -10.61
C LYS A 74 18.57 10.49 -10.48
N SER A 75 17.83 10.58 -11.58
CA SER A 75 16.40 10.90 -11.58
C SER A 75 15.62 9.84 -10.81
N LEU A 76 15.91 8.55 -11.07
CA LEU A 76 15.29 7.43 -10.36
C LEU A 76 15.55 7.53 -8.86
N GLN A 77 16.80 7.73 -8.43
CA GLN A 77 17.14 7.92 -7.01
C GLN A 77 16.39 9.08 -6.37
N THR A 78 16.23 10.19 -7.10
CA THR A 78 15.48 11.36 -6.61
C THR A 78 14.01 11.02 -6.43
N ALA A 79 13.40 10.37 -7.42
CA ALA A 79 11.99 9.97 -7.36
C ALA A 79 11.73 8.95 -6.23
N GLU A 80 12.65 7.99 -6.01
CA GLU A 80 12.55 7.03 -4.90
C GLU A 80 12.63 7.71 -3.53
N LEU A 81 13.49 8.72 -3.38
CA LEU A 81 13.59 9.51 -2.14
C LEU A 81 12.28 10.25 -1.84
N GLU A 82 11.58 10.74 -2.86
CA GLU A 82 10.25 11.34 -2.71
C GLU A 82 9.15 10.30 -2.46
N LEU A 83 9.23 9.12 -3.10
CA LEU A 83 8.22 8.09 -3.02
C LEU A 83 8.18 7.41 -1.65
N ASN A 84 9.36 7.13 -1.08
CA ASN A 84 9.50 6.45 0.22
C ASN A 84 8.62 7.03 1.35
N PRO A 85 8.64 8.35 1.65
CA PRO A 85 7.79 8.91 2.70
C PRO A 85 6.29 8.80 2.37
N LEU A 86 5.90 8.91 1.09
CA LEU A 86 4.51 8.78 0.67
C LEU A 86 4.00 7.36 0.90
N MET A 87 4.79 6.34 0.55
CA MET A 87 4.45 4.94 0.78
C MET A 87 4.39 4.59 2.27
N ASN A 88 5.31 5.12 3.07
CA ASN A 88 5.27 4.94 4.51
C ASN A 88 4.01 5.56 5.13
N SER A 89 3.64 6.77 4.69
CA SER A 89 2.42 7.44 5.12
C SER A 89 1.17 6.63 4.78
N LEU A 90 1.10 6.12 3.54
CA LEU A 90 -0.01 5.29 3.08
C LEU A 90 -0.13 4.00 3.89
N HIS A 91 0.99 3.30 4.13
CA HIS A 91 1.02 2.09 4.94
C HIS A 91 0.57 2.34 6.40
N GLN A 92 1.02 3.45 7.00
CA GLN A 92 0.59 3.86 8.35
C GLN A 92 -0.90 4.19 8.40
N ALA A 93 -1.42 4.89 7.39
CA ALA A 93 -2.85 5.19 7.28
C ALA A 93 -3.70 3.92 7.24
N PHE A 94 -3.33 2.95 6.40
CA PHE A 94 -4.00 1.65 6.34
C PHE A 94 -3.95 0.89 7.67
N THR A 95 -2.78 0.84 8.30
CA THR A 95 -2.58 0.16 9.58
C THR A 95 -3.47 0.78 10.67
N ASN A 96 -3.51 2.12 10.75
CA ASN A 96 -4.32 2.85 11.73
C ASN A 96 -5.82 2.59 11.55
N GLN A 97 -6.29 2.53 10.31
CA GLN A 97 -7.69 2.23 10.04
C GLN A 97 -8.06 0.79 10.36
N MET A 98 -7.20 -0.19 10.01
CA MET A 98 -7.43 -1.59 10.37
C MET A 98 -7.51 -1.77 11.89
N ASN A 99 -6.63 -1.08 12.63
CA ASN A 99 -6.68 -1.05 14.09
C ASN A 99 -7.99 -0.45 14.61
N ARG A 100 -8.47 0.66 14.02
CA ARG A 100 -9.76 1.27 14.37
C ARG A 100 -10.93 0.30 14.13
N ILE A 101 -10.97 -0.37 12.97
CA ILE A 101 -12.00 -1.38 12.66
C ILE A 101 -11.97 -2.53 13.67
N ASN A 102 -10.79 -3.03 14.01
CA ASN A 102 -10.63 -4.10 15.00
C ASN A 102 -11.08 -3.66 16.40
N GLN A 103 -10.75 -2.44 16.82
CA GLN A 103 -11.22 -1.86 18.08
C GLN A 103 -12.74 -1.68 18.08
N THR A 104 -13.35 -1.19 17.00
CA THR A 104 -14.81 -1.09 16.86
C THR A 104 -15.48 -2.46 16.87
N LYS A 105 -14.89 -3.48 16.23
CA LYS A 105 -15.37 -4.87 16.30
C LYS A 105 -15.29 -5.43 17.72
N GLN A 106 -14.20 -5.19 18.44
CA GLN A 106 -14.08 -5.60 19.84
C GLN A 106 -15.07 -4.87 20.76
N MET A 107 -15.24 -3.57 20.57
CA MET A 107 -16.19 -2.76 21.33
C MET A 107 -17.63 -3.21 21.06
N SER A 108 -18.01 -3.39 19.79
CA SER A 108 -19.34 -3.91 19.43
C SER A 108 -19.61 -5.32 19.97
N LYS A 109 -18.59 -6.20 20.06
CA LYS A 109 -18.68 -7.49 20.76
C LYS A 109 -18.89 -7.33 22.26
N LYS A 110 -18.18 -6.41 22.93
CA LYS A 110 -18.39 -6.09 24.35
C LYS A 110 -19.80 -5.55 24.61
N TYR A 111 -20.29 -4.66 23.76
CA TYR A 111 -21.66 -4.15 23.83
C TYR A 111 -22.69 -5.25 23.57
N ARG A 112 -22.56 -6.06 22.50
CA ARG A 112 -23.46 -7.20 22.26
C ARG A 112 -23.45 -8.19 23.42
N GLY A 113 -22.30 -8.51 24.01
CA GLY A 113 -22.21 -9.35 25.20
C GLY A 113 -22.90 -8.75 26.43
N ALA A 114 -22.74 -7.44 26.66
CA ALA A 114 -23.37 -6.73 27.78
C ALA A 114 -24.91 -6.65 27.66
N TYR A 115 -25.45 -6.65 26.44
CA TYR A 115 -26.90 -6.68 26.19
C TYR A 115 -27.47 -8.07 25.86
N GLN A 116 -26.62 -9.10 25.70
CA GLN A 116 -27.02 -10.51 25.56
C GLN A 116 -26.97 -11.29 26.89
N SER A 117 -26.42 -10.72 27.96
CA SER A 117 -26.49 -11.30 29.31
C SER A 117 -27.61 -10.68 30.13
N THR A 118 -28.84 -10.97 29.77
CA THR A 118 -29.91 -11.19 30.76
C THR A 118 -30.74 -12.34 30.21
N PRO A 119 -30.64 -13.56 30.78
CA PRO A 119 -31.71 -14.52 30.58
C PRO A 119 -32.96 -13.84 31.12
N ALA A 120 -33.95 -13.64 30.25
CA ALA A 120 -35.31 -13.44 30.69
C ALA A 120 -35.72 -14.73 31.40
N ASP A 121 -35.33 -14.85 32.67
CA ASP A 121 -35.73 -15.94 33.55
C ASP A 121 -37.19 -15.66 33.90
N GLY A 122 -38.06 -16.15 33.01
CA GLY A 122 -39.49 -16.17 33.22
C GLY A 122 -39.80 -17.04 34.42
N THR A 123 -39.88 -16.42 35.60
CA THR A 123 -40.61 -17.00 36.72
C THR A 123 -41.46 -15.92 37.38
N PHE A 124 -42.69 -15.78 36.88
CA PHE A 124 -43.79 -15.21 37.66
C PHE A 124 -44.03 -16.15 38.85
N LEU A 125 -43.51 -15.80 40.02
CA LEU A 125 -43.97 -16.37 41.28
C LEU A 125 -45.06 -15.44 41.83
N ASP A 126 -46.31 -15.81 41.55
CA ASP A 126 -47.47 -15.39 42.32
C ASP A 126 -47.35 -15.99 43.72
N ILE A 127 -47.17 -15.14 44.74
CA ILE A 127 -47.37 -15.54 46.14
C ILE A 127 -48.36 -14.54 46.74
N ARG A 128 -49.64 -14.83 46.55
CA ARG A 128 -50.68 -14.46 47.51
C ARG A 128 -50.67 -15.46 48.67
N LYS A 129 -50.38 -14.98 49.87
CA LYS A 129 -51.10 -15.34 51.11
C LYS A 129 -50.90 -14.25 52.16
#